data_AF-A0A414YC36-F1
#
_entry.id   AF-A0A414YC36-F1
#
_cell.length_a   1.000
_cell.length_b   1.000
_cell.length_c   1.000
_cell.angle_alpha   90.00
_cell.angle_beta   90.00
_cell.angle_gamma   90.00
#
_symmetry.space_group_name_H-M   'P 1'
#
loop_
_entity.id
_entity.type
_entity.pdbx_description
1 polymer ?
#
loop_
_entity_poly.entity_id
_entity_poly.type
_entity_poly.pdbx_seq_one_letter_code
_entity_poly.pdbx_strand_id
1 'polypeptide(L)' 'MLKGKSIFRCTECGKIFIGKNIEYHATIYSCPQPCKRCGGIRTLPVLHTIFISVYEKLWEDMKKKN' A
#
# COMPACT_ATOMS: atom_id res chain seq x y z
N MET A 1 -6.17 0.58 12.49
CA MET A 1 -7.59 0.16 12.49
C MET A 1 -8.03 -0.31 11.10
N LEU A 2 -9.02 -1.20 11.00
CA LEU A 2 -9.64 -1.56 9.69
C LEU A 2 -10.68 -0.50 9.32
N LYS A 3 -10.45 0.22 8.21
CA LYS A 3 -11.34 1.26 7.65
C LYS A 3 -12.29 0.73 6.56
N GLY A 4 -12.27 -0.58 6.29
CA GLY A 4 -13.07 -1.22 5.24
C GLY A 4 -12.22 -1.66 4.05
N LYS A 5 -12.63 -1.28 2.83
CA LYS A 5 -11.93 -1.61 1.59
C LYS A 5 -11.58 -0.34 0.82
N SER A 6 -10.44 -0.34 0.13
CA SER A 6 -9.99 0.76 -0.72
C SER A 6 -9.40 0.21 -2.02
N ILE A 7 -9.24 1.09 -3.00
CA ILE A 7 -8.66 0.78 -4.30
C ILE A 7 -7.15 1.02 -4.22
N PHE A 8 -6.38 -0.02 -4.46
CA PHE A 8 -4.92 0.01 -4.46
C PHE A 8 -4.40 -0.08 -5.89
N ARG A 9 -3.30 0.62 -6.14
CA ARG A 9 -2.49 0.51 -7.35
C ARG A 9 -1.13 -0.08 -6.97
N CYS A 10 -0.70 -1.08 -7.72
CA CYS A 10 0.68 -1.57 -7.67
C CYS A 10 1.57 -0.69 -8.54
N THR A 11 2.69 -0.22 -8.00
CA THR A 11 3.65 0.60 -8.77
C THR A 11 4.53 -0.23 -9.68
N GLU A 12 4.78 -1.50 -9.35
CA GLU A 12 5.62 -2.38 -10.17
C GLU A 12 4.90 -2.88 -11.43
N CYS A 13 3.67 -3.39 -11.28
CA CYS A 13 2.93 -3.98 -12.41
C CYS A 13 1.78 -3.10 -12.91
N GLY A 14 1.52 -1.95 -12.29
CA GLY A 14 0.45 -1.02 -12.65
C GLY A 14 -0.97 -1.51 -12.32
N LYS A 15 -1.14 -2.74 -11.80
CA LYS A 15 -2.47 -3.32 -11.54
C LYS A 15 -3.23 -2.54 -10.49
N ILE A 16 -4.49 -2.25 -10.78
CA ILE A 16 -5.46 -1.67 -9.86
C ILE A 16 -6.34 -2.80 -9.31
N PHE A 17 -6.56 -2.82 -8.00
CA PHE A 17 -7.39 -3.84 -7.34
C PHE A 17 -8.00 -3.33 -6.04
N ILE A 18 -9.05 -4.00 -5.56
CA ILE A 18 -9.69 -3.70 -4.28
C ILE A 18 -9.00 -4.51 -3.18
N GLY A 19 -8.51 -3.81 -2.14
CA GLY A 19 -7.81 -4.38 -0.99
C GLY A 19 -8.43 -3.94 0.33
N LYS A 20 -8.04 -4.60 1.43
CA LYS A 20 -8.44 -4.16 2.78
C LYS A 20 -7.73 -2.86 3.11
N ASN A 21 -8.49 -1.87 3.58
CA ASN A 21 -7.93 -0.60 4.05
C ASN A 21 -7.63 -0.70 5.53
N ILE A 22 -6.39 -1.02 5.87
CA ILE A 22 -5.92 -1.13 7.25
C ILE A 22 -5.00 0.05 7.50
N GLU A 23 -5.20 0.83 8.54
CA GLU A 23 -4.25 1.89 8.90
C GLU A 23 -2.90 1.29 9.33
N TYR A 24 -1.83 1.88 8.83
CA TYR A 24 -0.47 1.53 9.20
C TYR A 24 -0.12 2.20 10.54
N HIS A 25 0.15 1.42 11.59
CA HIS A 25 0.57 1.92 12.92
C HIS A 25 -0.23 3.14 13.45
N ALA A 26 -1.56 3.10 13.32
CA ALA A 26 -2.46 4.20 13.71
C ALA A 26 -2.18 5.56 13.03
N THR A 27 -1.57 5.53 11.84
CA THR A 27 -1.40 6.71 10.99
C THR A 27 -2.56 6.89 10.02
N ILE A 28 -2.57 8.01 9.28
CA ILE A 28 -3.52 8.26 8.19
C ILE A 28 -3.29 7.35 6.96
N TYR A 29 -2.13 6.68 6.87
CA TYR A 29 -1.75 5.89 5.72
C TYR A 29 -2.29 4.47 5.80
N SER A 30 -2.68 3.94 4.64
CA SER A 30 -3.09 2.54 4.53
C SER A 30 -1.88 1.63 4.41
N CYS A 31 -1.90 0.52 5.14
CA CYS A 31 -0.95 -0.55 5.03
C CYS A 31 -1.00 -1.15 3.62
N PRO A 32 0.14 -1.20 2.89
CA PRO A 32 0.21 -1.78 1.57
C PRO A 32 -0.28 -3.23 1.55
N GLN A 33 -0.98 -3.58 0.48
CA GLN A 33 -1.55 -4.91 0.28
C GLN A 33 -0.74 -5.67 -0.78
N PRO A 34 -0.47 -6.97 -0.60
CA PRO A 34 0.30 -7.74 -1.57
C PRO A 34 -0.43 -7.80 -2.91
N CYS A 35 0.28 -7.50 -3.99
CA CYS A 35 -0.27 -7.56 -5.33
C CYS A 35 -0.39 -9.03 -5.79
N LYS A 36 -1.62 -9.49 -6.09
CA LYS A 36 -1.84 -10.85 -6.58
C LYS A 36 -1.21 -11.17 -7.95
N ARG A 37 -0.76 -10.16 -8.71
CA ARG A 37 -0.19 -10.37 -10.06
C ARG A 37 1.33 -10.52 -10.02
N CYS A 38 2.03 -9.65 -9.30
CA CYS A 38 3.49 -9.66 -9.24
C CYS A 38 4.05 -10.16 -7.89
N GLY A 39 3.21 -10.36 -6.87
CA GLY A 39 3.64 -10.68 -5.51
C GLY A 39 4.23 -9.49 -4.75
N GLY A 40 4.49 -8.35 -5.43
CA GLY A 40 5.10 -7.17 -4.84
C GLY A 40 4.23 -6.48 -3.79
N ILE A 41 4.90 -5.91 -2.79
CA ILE A 41 4.27 -5.14 -1.70
C ILE A 41 4.26 -3.64 -1.96
N ARG A 42 4.85 -3.18 -3.07
CA ARG A 42 4.85 -1.78 -3.51
C ARG A 42 3.48 -1.40 -4.09
N THR A 43 2.50 -1.33 -3.19
CA THR A 43 1.13 -0.94 -3.49
C THR A 43 0.74 0.25 -2.63
N LEU A 44 -0.10 1.12 -3.17
CA LEU A 44 -0.64 2.26 -2.44
C LEU A 44 -2.09 2.51 -2.86
N PRO A 45 -2.90 3.14 -1.99
CA PRO A 45 -4.22 3.61 -2.38
C PRO A 45 -4.13 4.57 -3.58
N VAL A 46 -5.05 4.46 -4.53
CA VAL A 46 -5.06 5.32 -5.72
C VAL A 46 -5.14 6.80 -5.34
N LEU A 47 -5.89 7.14 -4.29
CA LEU A 47 -6.00 8.51 -3.78
C LEU A 47 -4.68 9.05 -3.20
N HIS A 48 -3.76 8.17 -2.81
CA HIS A 48 -2.49 8.53 -2.18
C HIS A 48 -1.33 8.55 -3.17
N THR A 49 -1.58 8.55 -4.49
CA THR A 49 -0.52 8.67 -5.51
C THR A 49 0.31 9.93 -5.37
N ILE A 50 -0.25 11.01 -4.83
CA ILE A 50 0.46 12.26 -4.55
C ILE A 50 1.48 12.08 -3.41
N PHE A 51 1.23 11.15 -2.49
CA PHE A 51 2.09 10.83 -1.35
C PHE A 51 2.98 9.61 -1.60
N ILE A 52 3.35 9.36 -2.86
CA ILE A 52 4.16 8.18 -3.23
C ILE A 52 5.51 8.13 -2.51
N SER A 53 6.13 9.30 -2.27
CA SER A 53 7.39 9.42 -1.53
C SER A 53 7.30 8.96 -0.08
N VAL A 54 6.13 9.11 0.55
CA VAL A 54 5.88 8.58 1.90
C VAL A 54 5.74 7.06 1.85
N TYR A 55 5.06 6.54 0.84
CA TYR A 55 4.91 5.10 0.63
C TYR A 55 6.25 4.42 0.32
N GLU A 56 7.16 5.08 -0.39
CA GLU A 56 8.52 4.57 -0.63
C GLU A 56 9.25 4.30 0.68
N LYS A 57 9.23 5.25 1.62
CA LYS A 57 9.83 5.08 2.96
C LYS A 57 9.16 3.93 3.71
N LEU A 58 7.82 3.86 3.68
CA LEU A 58 7.05 2.80 4.34
C LEU A 58 7.44 1.41 3.80
N TRP A 59 7.61 1.27 2.48
CA TRP A 59 8.05 0.00 1.88
C TRP A 59 9.47 -0.38 2.31
N GLU A 60 10.40 0.57 2.40
CA GLU A 60 11.75 0.32 2.90
C GLU A 60 11.75 -0.09 4.38
N ASP A 61 10.95 0.57 5.20
CA ASP A 61 10.80 0.22 6.62
C ASP A 61 10.23 -1.19 6.82
N MET A 62 9.30 -1.61 5.96
CA MET A 62 8.76 -2.97 5.97
C MET A 62 9.79 -4.02 5.55
N LYS A 63 10.67 -3.72 4.58
CA LYS A 63 11.75 -4.63 4.19
C LYS A 63 12.75 -4.82 5.33
N LYS A 64 13.05 -3.78 6.10
CA LYS A 64 13.99 -3.84 7.24
C LYS A 64 13.49 -4.66 8.43
N LYS A 65 12.17 -4.84 8.54
CA LYS A 65 11.53 -5.61 9.63
C LYS A 65 11.36 -7.10 9.32
N ASN A 66 11.75 -7.56 8.13
CA ASN A 66 11.59 -8.93 7.64
C ASN A 66 12.96 -9.59 7.45
#